data_AF-A0A941WBC3-F1
#
_entry.id   AF-A0A941WBC3-F1
#
_cell.length_a   1.000
_cell.length_b   1.000
_cell.length_c   1.000
_cell.angle_alpha   90.00
_cell.angle_beta   90.00
_cell.angle_gamma   90.00
#
_symmetry.space_group_name_H-M   'P 1'
#
loop_
_entity.id
_entity.type
_entity.pdbx_description
1 polymer ?
#
loop_
_entity_poly.entity_id
_entity_poly.type
_entity_poly.pdbx_seq_one_letter_code
_entity_poly.pdbx_strand_id
1 'polypeptide(L)'
;EKEYLFRLEEEKRLMGAWGIPVTDEPYDAAAFFDAVRGREDDREGGARCEICFSLRLRRTAERAKEGNFDYFCSTLTLSPLKNAALINRIGLSLAEETGVKWLPSDFKKKGGYLRSVALSREYGLYRQNYCGCVYSRKKTPEEL
;
A
#
# COMPACT_ATOMS: atom_id res chain seq x y z
N GLU A 1 9.42 10.91 -5.93
CA GLU A 1 9.16 11.83 -4.81
C GLU A 1 7.90 12.67 -5.00
N LYS A 2 7.75 13.47 -6.07
CA LYS A 2 6.54 14.29 -6.30
C LYS A 2 5.20 13.54 -6.14
N GLU A 3 5.06 12.37 -6.78
CA GLU A 3 3.84 11.54 -6.63
C GLU A 3 3.60 11.09 -5.19
N TYR A 4 4.66 10.72 -4.47
CA TYR A 4 4.55 10.27 -3.08
C TYR A 4 4.01 11.41 -2.20
N LEU A 5 4.61 12.60 -2.30
CA LEU A 5 4.17 13.77 -1.54
C LEU A 5 2.73 14.13 -1.85
N PHE A 6 2.35 14.15 -3.13
CA PHE A 6 0.98 14.45 -3.54
C PHE A 6 -0.05 13.48 -2.93
N ARG A 7 0.26 12.17 -2.94
CA ARG A 7 -0.61 11.16 -2.34
C ARG A 7 -0.69 11.27 -0.83
N LEU A 8 0.41 11.59 -0.18
CA LEU A 8 0.47 11.79 1.27
C LEU A 8 -0.39 13.00 1.68
N GLU A 9 -0.30 14.11 0.94
CA GLU A 9 -1.12 15.29 1.20
C GLU A 9 -2.62 15.01 0.98
N GLU A 10 -2.99 14.21 -0.02
CA GLU A 10 -4.39 13.78 -0.21
C GLU A 10 -4.90 12.89 0.94
N GLU A 11 -4.07 12.01 1.48
CA GLU A 11 -4.39 11.22 2.67
C GLU A 11 -4.55 12.12 3.90
N LYS A 12 -3.58 13.02 4.16
CA LYS A 12 -3.64 13.99 5.26
C LYS A 12 -4.88 14.88 5.18
N ARG A 13 -5.27 15.33 3.97
CA ARG A 13 -6.47 16.14 3.75
C ARG A 13 -7.75 15.41 4.19
N LEU A 14 -7.94 14.16 3.74
CA LEU A 14 -9.14 13.40 4.10
C LEU A 14 -9.15 13.02 5.58
N MET A 15 -8.04 12.53 6.11
CA MET A 15 -7.94 12.12 7.52
C MET A 15 -8.10 13.31 8.46
N GLY A 16 -7.57 14.48 8.10
CA GLY A 16 -7.76 15.72 8.84
C GLY A 16 -9.23 16.14 8.92
N ALA A 17 -9.99 15.99 7.82
CA ALA A 17 -11.44 16.24 7.83
C ALA A 17 -12.22 15.27 8.72
N TRP A 18 -11.68 14.09 9.01
CA TRP A 18 -12.27 13.08 9.90
C TRP A 18 -11.69 13.09 11.31
N GLY A 19 -10.74 13.98 11.61
CA GLY A 19 -10.05 14.01 12.91
C GLY A 19 -9.22 12.76 13.19
N ILE A 20 -8.78 12.05 12.14
CA ILE A 20 -7.94 10.85 12.26
C ILE A 20 -6.47 11.28 12.14
N PRO A 21 -5.61 10.96 13.13
CA PRO A 21 -4.20 11.30 13.05
C PRO A 21 -3.50 10.48 11.96
N VAL A 22 -2.64 11.13 11.19
CA VAL A 22 -1.76 10.49 10.20
C VAL A 22 -0.34 10.55 10.72
N THR A 23 0.35 9.41 10.69
CA THR A 23 1.80 9.35 10.86
C THR A 23 2.40 8.94 9.53
N ASP A 24 3.33 9.76 9.02
CA ASP A 24 4.13 9.44 7.85
C ASP A 24 5.48 8.83 8.23
N GLU A 25 6.05 8.09 7.28
CA GLU A 25 7.40 7.53 7.37
C GLU A 25 8.30 8.25 6.34
N PRO A 26 9.62 8.34 6.58
CA PRO A 26 10.54 8.87 5.59
C PRO A 26 10.42 8.13 4.26
N TYR A 27 10.39 8.88 3.17
CA TYR A 27 10.35 8.30 1.82
C TYR A 27 11.71 7.74 1.44
N ASP A 28 11.92 6.44 1.67
CA ASP A 28 13.15 5.74 1.29
C ASP A 28 12.98 4.97 -0.02
N ALA A 29 13.29 5.63 -1.13
CA ALA A 29 13.29 4.99 -2.44
C ALA A 29 14.44 4.00 -2.62
N ALA A 30 15.60 4.25 -1.99
CA ALA A 30 16.78 3.41 -2.13
C ALA A 30 16.52 2.02 -1.55
N ALA A 31 15.95 1.94 -0.34
CA ALA A 31 15.56 0.68 0.28
C ALA A 31 14.61 -0.14 -0.61
N PHE A 32 13.67 0.52 -1.30
CA PHE A 32 12.81 -0.17 -2.26
C PHE A 32 13.58 -0.71 -3.46
N PHE A 33 14.44 0.11 -4.08
CA PHE A 33 15.23 -0.31 -5.25
C PHE A 33 16.20 -1.44 -4.93
N ASP A 34 16.85 -1.38 -3.76
CA ASP A 34 17.75 -2.43 -3.30
C ASP A 34 16.99 -3.73 -3.03
N ALA A 35 15.81 -3.66 -2.39
CA ALA A 35 15.01 -4.84 -2.10
C ALA A 35 14.55 -5.57 -3.38
N VAL A 36 14.30 -4.84 -4.47
CA VAL A 36 13.80 -5.41 -5.73
C VAL A 36 14.86 -5.57 -6.81
N ARG A 37 16.14 -5.40 -6.47
CA ARG A 37 17.24 -5.52 -7.42
C ARG A 37 17.27 -6.91 -8.06
N GLY A 38 17.39 -6.96 -9.38
CA GLY A 38 17.31 -8.20 -10.16
C GLY A 38 15.89 -8.75 -10.37
N ARG A 39 14.86 -7.98 -9.98
CA ARG A 39 13.43 -8.28 -10.17
C ARG A 39 12.70 -7.16 -10.90
N GLU A 40 13.44 -6.28 -11.57
CA GLU A 40 12.91 -5.09 -12.25
C GLU A 40 11.93 -5.47 -13.36
N ASP A 41 12.22 -6.55 -14.08
CA ASP A 41 11.43 -7.05 -15.21
C ASP A 41 10.29 -8.00 -14.82
N ASP A 42 10.13 -8.31 -13.53
CA ASP A 42 9.00 -9.11 -13.07
C ASP A 42 7.66 -8.42 -13.45
N ARG A 43 6.68 -9.23 -13.83
CA ARG A 43 5.35 -8.71 -14.14
C ARG A 43 4.71 -8.11 -12.88
N GLU A 44 3.87 -7.09 -13.04
CA GLU A 44 3.05 -6.61 -11.93
C GLU A 44 2.20 -7.76 -11.37
N GLY A 45 2.18 -7.92 -10.04
CA GLY A 45 1.55 -9.04 -9.36
C GLY A 45 2.47 -10.26 -9.17
N GLY A 46 3.68 -10.24 -9.74
CA GLY A 46 4.72 -11.26 -9.55
C GLY A 46 5.60 -11.05 -8.32
N ALA A 47 6.77 -11.69 -8.30
CA ALA A 47 7.66 -11.75 -7.13
C ALA A 47 8.13 -10.37 -6.64
N ARG A 48 8.43 -9.42 -7.55
CA ARG A 48 8.67 -8.01 -7.17
C ARG A 48 7.55 -7.42 -6.29
N CYS A 49 6.29 -7.70 -6.59
CA CYS A 49 5.17 -7.18 -5.82
C CYS A 49 5.09 -7.80 -4.42
N GLU A 50 5.44 -9.08 -4.28
CA GLU A 50 5.54 -9.73 -2.96
C GLU A 50 6.60 -9.05 -2.08
N ILE A 51 7.80 -8.81 -2.60
CA ILE A 51 8.87 -8.07 -1.91
C ILE A 51 8.39 -6.66 -1.51
N CYS A 52 7.75 -5.96 -2.46
CA CYS A 52 7.19 -4.63 -2.28
C CYS A 52 6.14 -4.56 -1.15
N PHE A 53 5.27 -5.56 -1.03
CA PHE A 53 4.28 -5.65 0.05
C PHE A 53 4.95 -5.99 1.38
N SER A 54 5.85 -6.97 1.41
CA SER A 54 6.59 -7.36 2.61
C SER A 54 7.36 -6.19 3.21
N LEU A 55 8.06 -5.39 2.39
CA LEU A 55 8.77 -4.19 2.85
C LEU A 55 7.84 -3.19 3.54
N ARG A 56 6.69 -2.89 2.92
CA ARG A 56 5.72 -1.90 3.44
C ARG A 56 5.01 -2.39 4.71
N LEU A 57 4.55 -3.64 4.68
CA LEU A 57 3.82 -4.23 5.79
C LEU A 57 4.73 -4.45 7.00
N ARG A 58 6.02 -4.78 6.79
CA ARG A 58 7.00 -4.90 7.87
C ARG A 58 7.15 -3.57 8.62
N ARG A 59 7.38 -2.47 7.91
CA ARG A 59 7.46 -1.14 8.54
C ARG A 59 6.16 -0.76 9.25
N THR A 60 5.00 -1.11 8.66
CA THR A 60 3.69 -0.88 9.28
C THR A 60 3.54 -1.66 10.60
N ALA A 61 3.96 -2.93 10.63
CA ALA A 61 3.90 -3.77 11.83
C ALA A 61 4.88 -3.31 12.91
N GLU A 62 6.10 -2.90 12.54
CA GLU A 62 7.07 -2.29 13.46
C GLU A 62 6.51 -1.00 14.07
N ARG A 63 5.94 -0.12 13.24
CA ARG A 63 5.31 1.11 13.72
C ARG A 63 4.12 0.85 14.64
N ALA A 64 3.33 -0.17 14.31
CA ALA A 64 2.21 -0.59 15.15
C ALA A 64 2.70 -1.08 16.53
N LYS A 65 3.84 -1.78 16.57
CA LYS A 65 4.48 -2.22 17.82
C LYS A 65 5.02 -1.04 18.62
N GLU A 66 5.77 -0.13 17.99
CA GLU A 66 6.29 1.09 18.61
C GLU A 66 5.19 1.94 19.25
N GLY A 67 4.01 2.01 18.59
CA GLY A 67 2.85 2.75 19.06
C GLY A 67 1.92 1.99 19.99
N ASN A 68 2.23 0.75 20.36
CA ASN A 68 1.37 -0.13 21.18
C ASN A 68 -0.05 -0.31 20.62
N PHE A 69 -0.21 -0.39 19.29
CA PHE A 69 -1.49 -0.67 18.66
C PHE A 69 -1.87 -2.15 18.79
N ASP A 70 -3.17 -2.44 18.94
CA ASP A 70 -3.66 -3.82 19.03
C ASP A 70 -3.57 -4.58 17.70
N TYR A 71 -3.80 -3.86 16.60
CA TYR A 71 -3.87 -4.41 15.24
C TYR A 71 -3.17 -3.51 14.22
N PHE A 72 -2.68 -4.13 13.14
CA PHE A 72 -2.32 -3.46 11.90
C PHE A 72 -3.04 -4.08 10.70
N CYS A 73 -3.22 -3.30 9.63
CA CYS A 73 -3.95 -3.74 8.44
C CYS A 73 -3.43 -3.02 7.18
N SER A 74 -4.03 -3.27 6.02
CA SER A 74 -3.68 -2.56 4.79
C SER A 74 -4.87 -2.38 3.86
N THR A 75 -4.91 -1.21 3.21
CA THR A 75 -5.86 -0.89 2.13
C THR A 75 -5.49 -1.55 0.80
N LEU A 76 -4.33 -2.20 0.68
CA LEU A 76 -3.88 -2.87 -0.54
C LEU A 76 -4.91 -3.89 -1.08
N THR A 77 -5.71 -4.50 -0.20
CA THR A 77 -6.72 -5.51 -0.54
C THR A 77 -7.96 -4.94 -1.24
N LEU A 78 -8.11 -3.61 -1.29
CA LEU A 78 -9.20 -2.91 -1.99
C LEU A 78 -9.06 -2.95 -3.50
N SER A 79 -7.83 -2.98 -4.02
CA SER A 79 -7.62 -2.97 -5.47
C SER A 79 -7.98 -4.34 -6.08
N PRO A 80 -8.75 -4.38 -7.19
CA PRO A 80 -9.12 -5.61 -7.87
C PRO A 80 -7.89 -6.36 -8.44
N LEU A 81 -6.79 -5.64 -8.66
CA LEU A 81 -5.56 -6.17 -9.23
C LEU A 81 -4.64 -6.82 -8.17
N LYS A 82 -4.96 -6.71 -6.88
CA LYS A 82 -4.08 -7.15 -5.79
C LYS A 82 -4.53 -8.49 -5.21
N ASN A 83 -3.55 -9.37 -5.04
CA ASN A 83 -3.76 -10.68 -4.45
C ASN A 83 -3.93 -10.55 -2.92
N ALA A 84 -5.18 -10.51 -2.46
CA ALA A 84 -5.49 -10.38 -1.04
C ALA A 84 -5.03 -11.60 -0.23
N ALA A 85 -5.01 -12.80 -0.80
CA ALA A 85 -4.51 -13.99 -0.10
C ALA A 85 -3.01 -13.87 0.19
N LEU A 86 -2.23 -13.39 -0.78
CA LEU A 86 -0.80 -13.09 -0.59
C LEU A 86 -0.60 -12.02 0.48
N ILE A 87 -1.31 -10.88 0.38
CA ILE A 87 -1.20 -9.78 1.35
C ILE A 87 -1.53 -10.24 2.77
N ASN A 88 -2.62 -11.01 2.93
CA ASN A 88 -2.99 -11.54 4.24
C ASN A 88 -1.97 -12.54 4.78
N ARG A 89 -1.36 -13.37 3.93
CA ARG A 89 -0.29 -14.29 4.35
C ARG A 89 0.93 -13.52 4.88
N ILE A 90 1.36 -12.47 4.17
CA ILE A 90 2.48 -11.62 4.59
C ILE A 90 2.14 -10.94 5.92
N GLY A 91 0.93 -10.37 6.04
CA GLY A 91 0.48 -9.73 7.28
C GLY A 91 0.43 -10.69 8.47
N LEU A 92 -0.07 -11.91 8.29
CA LEU A 92 -0.08 -12.93 9.34
C LEU A 92 1.34 -13.34 9.78
N SER A 93 2.27 -13.54 8.83
CA SER A 93 3.69 -13.82 9.15
C SER A 93 4.31 -12.71 10.00
N LEU A 94 4.09 -11.45 9.60
CA LEU A 94 4.61 -10.29 10.34
C LEU A 94 3.95 -10.12 11.71
N ALA A 95 2.69 -10.53 11.87
CA ALA A 95 2.03 -10.52 13.15
C ALA A 95 2.69 -11.49 14.14
N GLU A 96 3.06 -12.69 13.68
CA GLU A 96 3.81 -13.67 14.47
C GLU A 96 5.20 -13.13 14.86
N GLU A 97 5.91 -12.49 13.93
CA GLU A 97 7.25 -11.93 14.18
C GLU A 97 7.24 -10.72 15.13
N THR A 98 6.27 -9.82 14.99
CA THR A 98 6.25 -8.55 15.72
C THR A 98 5.47 -8.62 17.03
N GLY A 99 4.49 -9.52 17.13
CA GLY A 99 3.55 -9.64 18.25
C GLY A 99 2.32 -8.74 18.14
N VAL A 100 2.17 -7.96 17.05
CA VAL A 100 0.97 -7.13 16.79
C VAL A 100 0.01 -7.91 15.91
N LYS A 101 -1.30 -7.90 16.19
CA LYS A 101 -2.24 -8.71 15.42
C LYS A 101 -2.46 -8.16 14.01
N TRP A 102 -2.50 -9.03 13.02
CA TRP A 102 -2.96 -8.66 11.68
C TRP A 102 -4.49 -8.67 11.63
N LEU A 103 -5.10 -7.67 11.00
CA LEU A 103 -6.53 -7.66 10.67
C LEU A 103 -6.72 -8.12 9.21
N PRO A 104 -7.13 -9.38 8.96
CA PRO A 104 -7.30 -9.88 7.61
C PRO A 104 -8.43 -9.15 6.89
N SER A 105 -8.18 -8.76 5.64
CA SER A 105 -9.16 -8.03 4.84
C SER A 105 -9.15 -8.49 3.38
N ASP A 106 -10.31 -8.32 2.72
CA ASP A 106 -10.45 -8.42 1.28
C ASP A 106 -11.46 -7.35 0.84
N PHE A 107 -11.05 -6.09 0.94
CA PHE A 107 -11.94 -4.93 0.82
C PHE A 107 -12.62 -4.80 -0.55
N LYS A 108 -12.14 -5.50 -1.59
CA LYS A 108 -12.83 -5.55 -2.89
C LYS A 108 -14.08 -6.42 -2.91
N LYS A 109 -14.24 -7.38 -1.98
CA LYS A 109 -15.42 -8.27 -1.92
C LYS A 109 -16.69 -7.50 -1.55
N LYS A 110 -17.85 -8.11 -1.81
CA LYS A 110 -19.18 -7.56 -1.49
C LYS A 110 -19.39 -6.13 -2.03
N GLY A 111 -18.85 -5.86 -3.22
CA GLY A 111 -18.97 -4.55 -3.88
C GLY A 111 -18.07 -3.44 -3.30
N GLY A 112 -17.15 -3.75 -2.38
CA GLY A 112 -16.33 -2.73 -1.72
C GLY A 112 -15.43 -1.93 -2.67
N TYR A 113 -14.97 -2.52 -3.79
CA TYR A 113 -14.27 -1.75 -4.83
C TYR A 113 -15.17 -0.66 -5.44
N LEU A 114 -16.40 -1.00 -5.86
CA LEU A 114 -17.34 -0.03 -6.42
C LEU A 114 -17.72 1.04 -5.38
N ARG A 115 -17.90 0.63 -4.13
CA ARG A 115 -18.13 1.56 -3.02
C ARG A 115 -16.95 2.54 -2.88
N SER A 116 -15.71 2.08 -2.97
CA SER A 116 -14.54 2.97 -2.92
C SER A 116 -14.50 3.97 -4.09
N VAL A 117 -14.96 3.58 -5.28
CA VAL A 117 -15.05 4.51 -6.42
C VAL A 117 -16.07 5.60 -6.15
N ALA A 118 -17.23 5.24 -5.58
CA ALA A 118 -18.23 6.21 -5.17
C ALA A 118 -17.69 7.17 -4.09
N LEU A 119 -17.05 6.64 -3.04
CA LEU A 119 -16.44 7.44 -1.97
C LEU A 119 -15.34 8.37 -2.51
N SER A 120 -14.49 7.91 -3.43
CA SER A 120 -13.49 8.79 -4.05
C SER A 120 -14.12 9.95 -4.80
N ARG A 121 -15.27 9.77 -5.46
CA ARG A 121 -15.99 10.87 -6.12
C ARG A 121 -16.61 11.82 -5.10
N GLU A 122 -17.23 11.26 -4.07
CA GLU A 122 -17.87 12.00 -2.97
C GLU A 122 -16.88 12.91 -2.24
N TYR A 123 -15.68 12.42 -1.94
CA TYR A 123 -14.64 13.16 -1.21
C TYR A 123 -13.62 13.87 -2.11
N GLY A 124 -13.82 13.83 -3.44
CA GLY A 124 -12.90 14.42 -4.42
C GLY A 124 -11.46 13.88 -4.32
N LEU A 125 -11.30 12.58 -4.03
CA LEU A 125 -9.99 11.96 -3.84
C LEU A 125 -9.27 11.76 -5.18
N TYR A 126 -7.98 12.06 -5.19
CA TYR A 126 -7.10 11.63 -6.28
C TYR A 126 -7.14 10.11 -6.48
N ARG A 127 -7.24 9.69 -7.75
CA ARG A 127 -7.15 8.28 -8.16
C ARG A 127 -6.11 8.10 -9.25
N GLN A 128 -4.94 7.61 -8.86
CA GLN A 128 -3.91 7.16 -9.78
C GLN A 128 -4.39 6.00 -10.67
N ASN A 129 -3.84 5.92 -11.88
CA ASN A 129 -4.17 4.90 -12.89
C ASN A 129 -3.11 3.78 -13.00
N TYR A 130 -2.21 3.67 -12.03
CA TYR A 130 -1.16 2.66 -11.94
C TYR A 130 -0.90 2.27 -10.47
N CYS A 131 -0.13 1.20 -10.22
CA CYS A 131 0.08 0.71 -8.85
C CYS A 131 0.80 1.69 -7.92
N GLY A 132 1.55 2.66 -8.47
CA GLY A 132 2.32 3.63 -7.69
C GLY A 132 3.81 3.28 -7.56
N CYS A 133 4.26 2.14 -8.08
CA CYS A 133 5.69 1.87 -8.27
C CYS A 133 6.13 2.24 -9.69
N VAL A 134 7.39 2.65 -9.86
CA VAL A 134 7.91 3.09 -11.17
C VAL A 134 7.76 1.99 -12.24
N TYR A 135 7.97 0.73 -11.87
CA TYR A 135 7.85 -0.43 -12.77
C TYR A 135 6.43 -0.77 -13.22
N SER A 136 5.41 -0.15 -12.62
CA SER A 136 4.01 -0.30 -13.03
C SER A 136 3.52 0.84 -13.94
N ARG A 137 4.34 1.88 -14.13
CA ARG A 137 4.01 2.94 -15.09
C ARG A 137 4.16 2.35 -16.49
N LYS A 138 3.15 2.56 -17.34
CA LYS A 138 3.30 2.29 -18.77
C LYS A 138 4.43 3.19 -19.27
N LYS A 139 5.48 2.61 -19.83
CA LYS A 139 6.50 3.38 -20.55
C LYS A 139 5.80 4.08 -21.71
N THR A 140 5.98 5.38 -21.81
CA THR A 140 5.65 6.13 -23.03
C THR A 140 6.59 5.66 -24.16
N PRO A 141 6.21 5.79 -25.45
CA PRO A 141 7.10 5.43 -26.55
C PRO A 141 8.49 6.10 -26.52
N GLU A 142 8.61 7.22 -25.82
CA GLU A 142 9.86 7.99 -25.62
C GLU A 142 10.75 7.40 -24.50
N GLU A 143 10.21 6.51 -23.66
CA GLU A 143 10.90 5.83 -22.55
C GLU A 143 11.26 4.36 -22.89
N LEU A 144 11.06 3.95 -24.15
CA LEU A 144 11.44 2.66 -24.73
C LEU A 144 12.65 2.82 -25.67
#